data_AF-A0A0G1F4K9-F1
#
_entry.id   AF-A0A0G1F4K9-F1
#
_cell.length_a   1.000
_cell.length_b   1.000
_cell.length_c   1.000
_cell.angle_alpha   90.00
_cell.angle_beta   90.00
_cell.angle_gamma   90.00
#
_symmetry.space_group_name_H-M   'P 1'
#
loop_
_entity.id
_entity.type
_entity.pdbx_description
1 polymer ?
#
loop_
_entity_poly.entity_id
_entity_poly.type
_entity_poly.pdbx_seq_one_letter_code
_entity_poly.pdbx_strand_id
1 'polypeptide(L)'
;MFGEKEPQFNKPEAVPEAKSEQKAEVKENPLDRLRGEIKDMSLGLQKEGVPVDERARVDINKFKDVYPGQSIESDNAWVKDLKGRWENAAASGNKMSWLYGREQMKQKVAQENPTGGVWEMLATSILHKNLGKDFIVARTSEYDDARYKVDNIILDRKTGHIVCAFDEIGATTGERFEEKKNKILERNWQRGGTDLKYGISFEEKAGKMELKKGSLYQIPLFYLALSEEEIKKTLNDPSQEKKVFGNFVESAKKQIKEIGAGPAHPKLRSRLEFFGSVLEKL
;
A
#
# COMPACT_ATOMS: atom_id res chain seq x y z
N MET A 1 -74.57 -65.14 12.71
CA MET A 1 -73.26 -65.43 12.09
C MET A 1 -72.95 -64.36 11.06
N PHE A 2 -72.22 -63.33 11.45
CA PHE A 2 -71.47 -62.45 10.54
C PHE A 2 -70.22 -62.04 11.32
N GLY A 3 -69.07 -62.48 10.81
CA GLY A 3 -67.78 -62.39 11.49
C GLY A 3 -67.22 -60.96 11.48
N GLU A 4 -66.73 -60.53 12.63
CA GLU A 4 -65.92 -59.34 12.79
C GLU A 4 -64.53 -59.59 12.17
N LYS A 5 -64.16 -58.77 11.19
CA LYS A 5 -62.81 -58.73 10.62
C LYS A 5 -62.00 -57.68 11.37
N GLU A 6 -60.90 -58.10 11.99
CA GLU A 6 -59.92 -57.20 12.58
C GLU A 6 -59.27 -56.30 11.50
N PRO A 7 -59.04 -55.00 11.80
CA PRO A 7 -58.38 -54.09 10.89
C PRO A 7 -56.86 -54.31 10.86
N GLN A 8 -56.31 -54.45 9.65
CA GLN A 8 -54.87 -54.57 9.40
C GLN A 8 -54.17 -53.22 9.62
N PHE A 9 -53.19 -53.20 10.53
CA PHE A 9 -52.29 -52.07 10.74
C PHE A 9 -51.26 -51.99 9.60
N ASN A 10 -51.33 -50.93 8.78
CA ASN A 10 -50.30 -50.60 7.80
C ASN A 10 -49.04 -50.09 8.51
N LYS A 11 -47.88 -50.68 8.15
CA LYS A 11 -46.54 -50.23 8.58
C LYS A 11 -46.26 -48.83 8.02
N PRO A 12 -45.68 -47.90 8.80
CA PRO A 12 -45.30 -46.59 8.30
C PRO A 12 -44.14 -46.69 7.29
N GLU A 13 -44.32 -46.04 6.14
CA GLU A 13 -43.33 -45.88 5.09
C GLU A 13 -42.12 -45.07 5.59
N ALA A 14 -40.93 -45.45 5.14
CA ALA A 14 -39.67 -44.83 5.51
C ALA A 14 -39.61 -43.37 5.05
N VAL A 15 -39.27 -42.48 5.98
CA VAL A 15 -39.03 -41.05 5.72
C VAL A 15 -37.79 -40.92 4.82
N PRO A 16 -37.85 -40.18 3.70
CA PRO A 16 -36.69 -39.98 2.84
C PRO A 16 -35.62 -39.15 3.58
N GLU A 17 -34.38 -39.63 3.55
CA GLU A 17 -33.21 -38.92 4.07
C GLU A 17 -33.09 -37.52 3.46
N ALA A 18 -33.03 -36.52 4.33
CA ALA A 18 -32.81 -35.13 3.96
C ALA A 18 -31.44 -34.99 3.28
N LYS A 19 -31.45 -34.61 2.00
CA LYS A 19 -30.25 -34.20 1.27
C LYS A 19 -29.61 -33.02 1.99
N SER A 20 -28.41 -33.23 2.51
CA SER A 20 -27.56 -32.19 3.09
C SER A 20 -27.33 -31.08 2.07
N GLU A 21 -27.87 -29.90 2.33
CA GLU A 21 -27.55 -28.68 1.59
C GLU A 21 -26.05 -28.39 1.75
N GLN A 22 -25.28 -28.55 0.68
CA GLN A 22 -23.92 -28.02 0.61
C GLN A 22 -24.02 -26.49 0.67
N LYS A 23 -23.71 -25.91 1.83
CA LYS A 23 -23.48 -24.47 1.96
C LYS A 23 -22.36 -24.09 0.98
N ALA A 24 -22.72 -23.39 -0.09
CA ALA A 24 -21.75 -22.72 -0.93
C ALA A 24 -20.94 -21.75 -0.05
N GLU A 25 -19.65 -22.02 0.16
CA GLU A 25 -18.73 -21.05 0.75
C GLU A 25 -18.77 -19.79 -0.10
N VAL A 26 -19.28 -18.69 0.47
CA VAL A 26 -19.23 -17.39 -0.16
C VAL A 26 -17.76 -17.00 -0.20
N LYS A 27 -17.13 -17.16 -1.35
CA LYS A 27 -15.74 -16.78 -1.58
C LYS A 27 -15.63 -15.27 -1.41
N GLU A 28 -14.99 -14.84 -0.33
CA GLU A 28 -14.78 -13.42 -0.01
C GLU A 28 -14.11 -12.71 -1.20
N ASN A 29 -14.61 -11.51 -1.54
CA ASN A 29 -14.02 -10.69 -2.59
C ASN A 29 -12.57 -10.31 -2.20
N PRO A 30 -11.55 -10.67 -3.00
CA PRO A 30 -10.16 -10.38 -2.69
C PRO A 30 -9.84 -8.92 -2.38
N LEU A 31 -10.54 -7.98 -3.02
CA LEU A 31 -10.35 -6.55 -2.78
C LEU A 31 -10.91 -6.11 -1.42
N ASP A 32 -12.05 -6.68 -1.02
CA ASP A 32 -12.67 -6.35 0.27
C ASP A 32 -11.85 -6.92 1.43
N ARG A 33 -11.28 -8.13 1.25
CA ARG A 33 -10.27 -8.69 2.15
C ARG A 33 -9.07 -7.74 2.32
N LEU A 34 -8.48 -7.28 1.21
CA LEU A 34 -7.35 -6.34 1.25
C LEU A 34 -7.72 -5.01 1.92
N ARG A 35 -8.93 -4.48 1.68
CA ARG A 35 -9.44 -3.29 2.37
C ARG A 35 -9.56 -3.52 3.88
N GLY A 36 -10.05 -4.69 4.29
CA GLY A 36 -10.10 -5.12 5.69
C GLY A 36 -8.72 -5.13 6.34
N GLU A 37 -7.74 -5.78 5.70
CA GLU A 37 -6.35 -5.83 6.17
C GLU A 37 -5.73 -4.44 6.36
N ILE A 38 -5.92 -3.54 5.38
CA ILE A 38 -5.42 -2.17 5.46
C ILE A 38 -6.09 -1.38 6.59
N LYS A 39 -7.39 -1.57 6.78
CA LYS A 39 -8.13 -0.93 7.86
C LYS A 39 -7.64 -1.41 9.23
N ASP A 40 -7.45 -2.71 9.41
CA ASP A 40 -6.94 -3.28 10.66
C ASP A 40 -5.53 -2.79 10.97
N MET A 41 -4.66 -2.75 9.95
CA MET A 41 -3.33 -2.14 10.05
C MET A 41 -3.42 -0.67 10.47
N SER A 42 -4.27 0.12 9.81
CA SER A 42 -4.49 1.52 10.16
C SER A 42 -4.91 1.69 11.62
N LEU A 43 -5.84 0.87 12.10
CA LEU A 43 -6.29 0.91 13.50
C LEU A 43 -5.14 0.58 14.46
N GLY A 44 -4.26 -0.37 14.11
CA GLY A 44 -3.03 -0.67 14.85
C GLY A 44 -2.11 0.55 14.93
N LEU A 45 -1.81 1.16 13.79
CA LEU A 45 -0.96 2.36 13.71
C LEU A 45 -1.55 3.55 14.48
N GLN A 46 -2.87 3.76 14.41
CA GLN A 46 -3.55 4.82 15.17
C GLN A 46 -3.47 4.60 16.68
N LYS A 47 -3.54 3.35 17.16
CA LYS A 47 -3.33 3.02 18.58
C LYS A 47 -1.92 3.35 19.05
N GLU A 48 -0.94 3.31 18.15
CA GLU A 48 0.44 3.74 18.39
C GLU A 48 0.62 5.27 18.25
N GLY A 49 -0.46 6.02 17.97
CA GLY A 49 -0.44 7.46 17.81
C GLY A 49 -0.07 7.95 16.41
N VAL A 50 0.14 7.04 15.44
CA VAL A 50 0.52 7.40 14.08
C VAL A 50 -0.66 8.09 13.37
N PRO A 51 -0.47 9.28 12.76
CA PRO A 51 -1.53 10.07 12.17
C PRO A 51 -1.92 9.56 10.78
N VAL A 52 -2.52 8.38 10.69
CA VAL A 52 -3.02 7.81 9.44
C VAL A 52 -4.53 7.77 9.37
N ASP A 53 -5.10 7.82 8.16
CA ASP A 53 -6.49 7.53 7.85
C ASP A 53 -6.75 6.01 7.73
N GLU A 54 -8.00 5.62 7.49
CA GLU A 54 -8.42 4.20 7.36
C GLU A 54 -7.73 3.42 6.23
N ARG A 55 -7.06 4.12 5.31
CA ARG A 55 -6.29 3.53 4.20
C ARG A 55 -4.81 3.42 4.55
N ALA A 56 -4.47 3.60 5.83
CA ALA A 56 -3.14 3.71 6.38
C ALA A 56 -2.29 4.80 5.70
N ARG A 57 -2.95 5.84 5.21
CA ARG A 57 -2.32 6.98 4.56
C ARG A 57 -2.15 8.11 5.56
N VAL A 58 -1.00 8.79 5.57
CA VAL A 58 -0.78 9.92 6.49
C VAL A 58 -1.86 10.99 6.28
N ASP A 59 -2.63 11.27 7.34
CA ASP A 59 -3.69 12.28 7.36
C ASP A 59 -3.11 13.64 7.70
N ILE A 60 -3.03 14.51 6.70
CA ILE A 60 -2.44 15.84 6.84
C ILE A 60 -3.22 16.73 7.82
N ASN A 61 -4.50 16.45 8.07
CA ASN A 61 -5.30 17.22 9.03
C ASN A 61 -4.86 16.98 10.48
N LYS A 62 -4.10 15.91 10.74
CA LYS A 62 -3.50 15.62 12.05
C LYS A 62 -2.19 16.40 12.29
N PHE A 63 -1.78 17.26 11.36
CA PHE A 63 -0.57 18.09 11.45
C PHE A 63 -0.88 19.57 11.77
N LYS A 64 -2.11 19.90 12.20
CA LYS A 64 -2.53 21.29 12.53
C LYS A 64 -1.75 21.93 13.68
N ASP A 65 -1.12 21.12 14.51
CA ASP A 65 -0.20 21.52 15.58
C ASP A 65 1.23 21.77 15.09
N VAL A 66 1.56 21.35 13.86
CA VAL A 66 2.88 21.54 13.23
C VAL A 66 2.86 22.62 12.16
N TYR A 67 1.78 22.67 11.37
CA TYR A 67 1.63 23.61 10.26
C TYR A 67 0.40 24.50 10.47
N PRO A 68 0.45 25.78 10.05
CA PRO A 68 -0.72 26.65 10.06
C PRO A 68 -1.87 26.04 9.27
N GLY A 69 -3.11 26.21 9.76
CA GLY A 69 -4.31 25.69 9.10
C GLY A 69 -4.41 26.10 7.62
N GLN A 70 -4.05 27.34 7.29
CA GLN A 70 -4.01 27.86 5.92
C GLN A 70 -3.05 27.07 5.01
N SER A 71 -1.91 26.58 5.52
CA SER A 71 -0.99 25.73 4.73
C SER A 71 -1.63 24.38 4.41
N ILE A 72 -2.31 23.77 5.39
CA ILE A 72 -2.97 22.46 5.22
C ILE A 72 -4.13 22.59 4.23
N GLU A 73 -4.92 23.66 4.35
CA GLU A 73 -6.02 23.97 3.43
C GLU A 73 -5.53 24.19 1.99
N SER A 74 -4.45 24.95 1.81
CA SER A 74 -3.83 25.17 0.50
C SER A 74 -3.34 23.86 -0.13
N ASP A 75 -2.68 22.99 0.64
CA ASP A 75 -2.20 21.70 0.16
C ASP A 75 -3.35 20.77 -0.23
N ASN A 76 -4.40 20.68 0.59
CA ASN A 76 -5.62 19.92 0.28
C ASN A 76 -6.29 20.45 -1.00
N ALA A 77 -6.41 21.78 -1.14
CA ALA A 77 -7.01 22.40 -2.31
C ALA A 77 -6.20 22.10 -3.58
N TRP A 78 -4.86 22.14 -3.49
CA TRP A 78 -3.97 21.80 -4.60
C TRP A 78 -4.11 20.33 -5.02
N VAL A 79 -4.16 19.39 -4.06
CA VAL A 79 -4.38 17.96 -4.34
C VAL A 79 -5.74 17.75 -5.01
N LYS A 80 -6.80 18.40 -4.51
CA LYS A 80 -8.14 18.32 -5.08
C LYS A 80 -8.20 18.85 -6.52
N ASP A 81 -7.60 20.01 -6.78
CA ASP A 81 -7.50 20.58 -8.12
C ASP A 81 -6.71 19.67 -9.07
N LEU A 82 -5.57 19.13 -8.62
CA LEU A 82 -4.78 18.19 -9.40
C LEU A 82 -5.56 16.94 -9.79
N LYS A 83 -6.31 16.34 -8.85
CA LYS A 83 -7.20 15.20 -9.10
C LYS A 83 -8.29 15.55 -10.10
N GLY A 84 -8.94 16.70 -9.94
CA GLY A 84 -9.95 17.19 -10.89
C GLY A 84 -9.38 17.37 -12.31
N ARG A 85 -8.15 17.86 -12.44
CA ARG A 85 -7.46 17.94 -13.75
C ARG A 85 -7.20 16.56 -14.35
N TRP A 86 -6.81 15.58 -13.55
CA TRP A 86 -6.59 14.20 -14.01
C TRP A 86 -7.89 13.53 -14.45
N GLU A 87 -8.98 13.69 -13.68
CA GLU A 87 -10.32 13.20 -14.04
C GLU A 87 -10.79 13.81 -15.36
N ASN A 88 -10.64 15.12 -15.52
CA ASN A 88 -10.99 15.83 -16.74
C ASN A 88 -10.12 15.41 -17.94
N ALA A 89 -8.81 15.19 -17.74
CA ALA A 89 -7.91 14.69 -18.78
C ALA A 89 -8.27 13.25 -19.22
N ALA A 90 -8.66 12.40 -18.28
CA ALA A 90 -9.15 11.05 -18.57
C ALA A 90 -10.47 11.09 -19.35
N ALA A 91 -11.41 11.95 -18.95
CA ALA A 91 -12.71 12.11 -19.60
C ALA A 91 -12.61 12.72 -21.02
N SER A 92 -11.66 13.63 -21.24
CA SER A 92 -11.51 14.36 -22.52
C SER A 92 -10.72 13.61 -23.59
N GLY A 93 -10.22 12.40 -23.31
CA GLY A 93 -9.46 11.61 -24.29
C GLY A 93 -8.13 12.24 -24.74
N ASN A 94 -7.71 13.32 -24.08
CA ASN A 94 -6.62 14.18 -24.56
C ASN A 94 -5.29 13.69 -23.98
N LYS A 95 -4.50 12.97 -24.79
CA LYS A 95 -3.11 12.47 -24.56
C LYS A 95 -2.80 11.65 -23.29
N MET A 96 -3.67 11.63 -22.28
CA MET A 96 -3.62 10.77 -21.09
C MET A 96 -4.54 9.54 -21.21
N SER A 97 -5.33 9.45 -22.29
CA SER A 97 -6.28 8.35 -22.54
C SER A 97 -5.63 7.03 -22.99
N TRP A 98 -4.32 6.99 -23.22
CA TRP A 98 -3.63 5.78 -23.69
C TRP A 98 -3.32 4.79 -22.57
N LEU A 99 -3.57 5.15 -21.29
CA LEU A 99 -3.34 4.22 -20.17
C LEU A 99 -4.44 3.14 -20.04
N TYR A 100 -5.63 3.33 -20.62
CA TYR A 100 -6.72 2.34 -20.52
C TYR A 100 -7.64 2.38 -21.75
N GLY A 101 -8.03 1.22 -22.26
CA GLY A 101 -9.05 1.11 -23.32
C GLY A 101 -10.38 1.73 -22.88
N ARG A 102 -11.10 2.40 -23.80
CA ARG A 102 -12.35 3.14 -23.53
C ARG A 102 -13.41 2.34 -22.75
N GLU A 103 -13.52 1.03 -22.98
CA GLU A 103 -14.42 0.13 -22.26
C GLU A 103 -13.98 -0.13 -20.81
N GLN A 104 -12.68 -0.31 -20.57
CA GLN A 104 -12.11 -0.57 -19.23
C GLN A 104 -12.16 0.66 -18.34
N MET A 105 -12.06 1.86 -18.93
CA MET A 105 -12.13 3.11 -18.18
C MET A 105 -13.56 3.41 -17.70
N LYS A 106 -14.58 3.13 -18.52
CA LYS A 106 -16.00 3.24 -18.10
C LYS A 106 -16.35 2.27 -16.97
N GLN A 107 -15.79 1.06 -16.98
CA GLN A 107 -15.96 0.11 -15.87
C GLN A 107 -15.15 0.52 -14.61
N LYS A 108 -13.92 1.05 -14.76
CA LYS A 108 -13.07 1.51 -13.63
C LYS A 108 -13.56 2.78 -12.94
N VAL A 109 -14.11 3.73 -13.69
CA VAL A 109 -14.69 4.96 -13.11
C VAL A 109 -16.05 4.64 -12.46
N ALA A 110 -16.80 3.66 -12.99
CA ALA A 110 -18.01 3.16 -12.36
C ALA A 110 -17.76 2.21 -11.17
N GLN A 111 -16.54 1.69 -11.01
CA GLN A 111 -16.10 0.84 -9.89
C GLN A 111 -14.90 1.47 -9.18
N GLU A 112 -15.09 2.62 -8.54
CA GLU A 112 -14.30 3.30 -7.47
C GLU A 112 -12.77 3.11 -7.28
N ASN A 113 -11.99 2.37 -8.06
CA ASN A 113 -10.58 2.11 -7.76
C ASN A 113 -9.77 1.88 -9.06
N PRO A 114 -9.07 2.89 -9.59
CA PRO A 114 -8.06 2.65 -10.61
C PRO A 114 -6.99 1.68 -10.04
N THR A 115 -6.54 0.73 -10.87
CA THR A 115 -5.59 -0.35 -10.51
C THR A 115 -4.34 0.12 -9.73
N GLY A 116 -3.92 1.38 -9.90
CA GLY A 116 -2.84 1.98 -9.11
C GLY A 116 -3.12 1.96 -7.60
N GLY A 117 -4.33 2.36 -7.16
CA GLY A 117 -4.67 2.34 -5.74
C GLY A 117 -4.73 0.92 -5.14
N VAL A 118 -5.03 -0.08 -5.97
CA VAL A 118 -5.03 -1.50 -5.54
C VAL A 118 -3.61 -2.02 -5.36
N TRP A 119 -2.68 -1.63 -6.24
CA TRP A 119 -1.26 -1.91 -6.02
C TRP A 119 -0.82 -1.29 -4.71
N GLU A 120 -1.00 0.01 -4.52
CA GLU A 120 -0.52 0.73 -3.33
C GLU A 120 -0.97 0.04 -2.05
N MET A 121 -2.23 -0.37 -2.00
CA MET A 121 -2.77 -1.14 -0.88
C MET A 121 -2.10 -2.51 -0.75
N LEU A 122 -1.96 -3.27 -1.84
CA LEU A 122 -1.35 -4.59 -1.81
C LEU A 122 0.11 -4.54 -1.35
N ALA A 123 0.93 -3.64 -1.90
CA ALA A 123 2.32 -3.52 -1.48
C ALA A 123 2.42 -3.08 -0.02
N THR A 124 1.57 -2.13 0.41
CA THR A 124 1.52 -1.71 1.83
C THR A 124 1.18 -2.90 2.73
N SER A 125 0.17 -3.71 2.38
CA SER A 125 -0.21 -4.90 3.15
C SER A 125 0.93 -5.92 3.22
N ILE A 126 1.57 -6.23 2.08
CA ILE A 126 2.69 -7.17 2.00
C ILE A 126 3.86 -6.67 2.86
N LEU A 127 4.25 -5.40 2.74
CA LEU A 127 5.32 -4.82 3.55
C LEU A 127 4.97 -4.86 5.03
N HIS A 128 3.75 -4.50 5.42
CA HIS A 128 3.34 -4.50 6.82
C HIS A 128 3.28 -5.90 7.42
N LYS A 129 2.79 -6.91 6.71
CA LYS A 129 2.77 -8.30 7.20
C LYS A 129 4.17 -8.83 7.51
N ASN A 130 5.18 -8.40 6.74
CA ASN A 130 6.55 -8.89 6.89
C ASN A 130 7.44 -8.00 7.77
N LEU A 131 7.18 -6.68 7.82
CA LEU A 131 8.00 -5.70 8.53
C LEU A 131 7.30 -5.03 9.71
N GLY A 132 5.97 -5.12 9.80
CA GLY A 132 5.12 -4.31 10.68
C GLY A 132 5.42 -4.44 12.17
N LYS A 133 6.02 -5.56 12.58
CA LYS A 133 6.47 -5.80 13.96
C LYS A 133 7.57 -4.83 14.38
N ASP A 134 8.57 -4.64 13.53
CA ASP A 134 9.77 -3.84 13.84
C ASP A 134 9.70 -2.45 13.19
N PHE A 135 8.85 -2.26 12.16
CA PHE A 135 8.78 -1.05 11.35
C PHE A 135 7.37 -0.53 11.16
N ILE A 136 7.19 0.79 11.26
CA ILE A 136 5.96 1.43 10.82
C ILE A 136 5.99 1.44 9.31
N VAL A 137 4.97 0.82 8.72
CA VAL A 137 4.72 0.83 7.28
C VAL A 137 3.46 1.64 7.07
N ALA A 138 3.57 2.76 6.38
CA ALA A 138 2.43 3.64 6.09
C ALA A 138 2.51 4.16 4.67
N ARG A 139 1.36 4.53 4.10
CA ARG A 139 1.31 5.29 2.86
C ARG A 139 1.53 6.77 3.15
N THR A 140 2.23 7.49 2.29
CA THR A 140 2.47 8.92 2.49
C THR A 140 1.19 9.73 2.28
N SER A 141 1.17 10.99 2.71
CA SER A 141 0.01 11.84 2.47
C SER A 141 -0.31 11.97 0.98
N GLU A 142 -1.58 12.25 0.62
CA GLU A 142 -1.92 12.49 -0.78
C GLU A 142 -1.12 13.65 -1.38
N TYR A 143 -0.76 14.65 -0.56
CA TYR A 143 0.09 15.74 -0.96
C TYR A 143 1.51 15.25 -1.28
N ASP A 144 2.14 14.46 -0.40
CA ASP A 144 3.51 13.99 -0.60
C ASP A 144 3.61 12.99 -1.76
N ASP A 145 2.62 12.11 -1.91
CA ASP A 145 2.49 11.25 -3.08
C ASP A 145 2.37 12.09 -4.37
N ALA A 146 1.42 13.03 -4.42
CA ALA A 146 1.23 13.87 -5.59
C ALA A 146 2.47 14.73 -5.93
N ARG A 147 3.11 15.33 -4.91
CA ARG A 147 4.18 16.32 -5.05
C ARG A 147 5.57 15.70 -5.18
N TYR A 148 5.86 14.67 -4.38
CA TYR A 148 7.17 14.03 -4.24
C TYR A 148 7.22 12.62 -4.83
N LYS A 149 6.07 12.03 -5.22
CA LYS A 149 5.98 10.68 -5.83
C LYS A 149 6.56 9.62 -4.91
N VAL A 150 5.96 9.51 -3.74
CA VAL A 150 6.31 8.53 -2.72
C VAL A 150 5.03 7.86 -2.26
N ASP A 151 4.90 6.56 -2.46
CA ASP A 151 3.70 5.82 -2.08
C ASP A 151 3.77 5.39 -0.61
N ASN A 152 4.94 4.89 -0.17
CA ASN A 152 5.14 4.34 1.16
C ASN A 152 6.36 4.88 1.88
N ILE A 153 6.30 4.83 3.21
CA ILE A 153 7.44 5.03 4.12
C ILE A 153 7.62 3.84 5.04
N ILE A 154 8.87 3.55 5.37
CA ILE A 154 9.28 2.59 6.39
C ILE A 154 10.05 3.32 7.48
N LEU A 155 9.55 3.25 8.71
CA LEU A 155 10.13 3.91 9.89
C LEU A 155 10.48 2.83 10.93
N ASP A 156 11.73 2.78 11.36
CA ASP A 156 12.18 1.83 12.38
C ASP A 156 11.64 2.24 13.77
N ARG A 157 10.88 1.36 14.42
CA ARG A 157 10.36 1.62 15.77
C ARG A 157 11.44 1.75 16.81
N LYS A 158 12.56 1.03 16.66
CA LYS A 158 13.63 1.00 17.65
C LYS A 158 14.43 2.29 17.64
N THR A 159 14.83 2.74 16.45
CA THR A 159 15.67 3.96 16.32
C THR A 159 14.86 5.23 16.12
N GLY A 160 13.60 5.12 15.72
CA GLY A 160 12.76 6.29 15.41
C GLY A 160 13.09 6.96 14.08
N HIS A 161 13.96 6.36 13.27
CA HIS A 161 14.41 6.93 12.00
C HIS A 161 13.65 6.35 10.80
N ILE A 162 13.27 7.21 9.86
CA ILE A 162 12.82 6.73 8.54
C ILE A 162 13.99 6.02 7.87
N VAL A 163 13.74 4.76 7.53
CA VAL A 163 14.67 3.86 6.86
C VAL A 163 14.70 4.16 5.38
N CYS A 164 13.52 4.20 4.76
CA CYS A 164 13.37 4.44 3.33
C CYS A 164 11.94 4.83 2.93
N ALA A 165 11.83 5.24 1.68
CA ALA A 165 10.60 5.54 0.98
C ALA A 165 10.51 4.66 -0.28
N PHE A 166 9.28 4.30 -0.70
CA PHE A 166 9.04 3.55 -1.92
C PHE A 166 8.10 4.28 -2.87
N ASP A 167 8.32 4.10 -4.17
CA ASP A 167 7.45 4.50 -5.28
C ASP A 167 7.16 3.27 -6.17
N GLU A 168 5.93 3.12 -6.63
CA GLU A 168 5.46 1.90 -7.30
C GLU A 168 5.48 2.02 -8.82
N ILE A 169 6.08 1.04 -9.51
CA ILE A 169 6.23 1.10 -10.96
C ILE A 169 5.36 0.06 -11.64
N GLY A 170 4.21 0.48 -12.17
CA GLY A 170 3.24 -0.21 -13.05
C GLY A 170 3.71 -1.28 -14.06
N ALA A 171 5.01 -1.41 -14.30
CA ALA A 171 5.63 -2.27 -15.28
C ALA A 171 6.98 -2.79 -14.74
N THR A 172 7.38 -3.99 -15.15
CA THR A 172 8.66 -4.60 -14.77
C THR A 172 9.74 -4.47 -15.85
N THR A 173 9.37 -4.03 -17.06
CA THR A 173 10.25 -3.85 -18.22
C THR A 173 9.74 -2.71 -19.12
N GLY A 174 10.58 -2.31 -20.09
CA GLY A 174 10.22 -1.33 -21.12
C GLY A 174 10.59 0.12 -20.78
N GLU A 175 10.38 1.03 -21.73
CA GLU A 175 10.80 2.44 -21.65
C GLU A 175 10.29 3.12 -20.38
N ARG A 176 9.03 2.92 -20.02
CA ARG A 176 8.42 3.52 -18.82
C ARG A 176 9.06 3.03 -17.52
N PHE A 177 9.44 1.76 -17.45
CA PHE A 177 10.14 1.21 -16.29
C PHE A 177 11.52 1.87 -16.16
N GLU A 178 12.28 1.93 -17.26
CA GLU A 178 13.60 2.57 -17.28
C GLU A 178 13.53 4.07 -16.98
N GLU A 179 12.55 4.80 -17.51
CA GLU A 179 12.35 6.22 -17.19
C GLU A 179 12.10 6.44 -15.70
N LYS A 180 11.22 5.65 -15.08
CA LYS A 180 10.87 5.81 -13.67
C LYS A 180 12.02 5.37 -12.77
N LYS A 181 12.71 4.28 -13.12
CA LYS A 181 13.97 3.85 -12.49
C LYS A 181 15.01 4.98 -12.52
N ASN A 182 15.27 5.56 -13.70
CA ASN A 182 16.27 6.61 -13.86
C ASN A 182 15.92 7.87 -13.07
N LYS A 183 14.63 8.26 -13.02
CA LYS A 183 14.16 9.38 -12.18
C LYS A 183 14.41 9.13 -10.68
N ILE A 184 14.27 7.89 -10.22
CA ILE A 184 14.54 7.53 -8.83
C ILE A 184 16.04 7.56 -8.53
N LEU A 185 16.87 7.02 -9.42
CA LEU A 185 18.34 7.12 -9.30
C LEU A 185 18.80 8.57 -9.28
N GLU A 186 18.29 9.39 -10.21
CA GLU A 186 18.59 10.81 -10.31
C GLU A 186 18.25 11.56 -9.01
N ARG A 187 17.05 11.33 -8.44
CA ARG A 187 16.66 11.94 -7.16
C ARG A 187 17.60 11.54 -6.03
N ASN A 188 17.95 10.26 -5.94
CA ASN A 188 18.89 9.80 -4.92
C ASN A 188 20.26 10.47 -5.07
N TRP A 189 20.82 10.51 -6.29
CA TRP A 189 22.15 11.06 -6.52
C TRP A 189 22.21 12.58 -6.41
N GLN A 190 21.25 13.30 -7.01
CA GLN A 190 21.29 14.76 -7.05
C GLN A 190 20.75 15.41 -5.77
N ARG A 191 19.75 14.80 -5.12
CA ARG A 191 19.05 15.41 -3.97
C ARG A 191 19.31 14.68 -2.65
N GLY A 192 20.03 13.55 -2.70
CA GLY A 192 20.21 12.69 -1.53
C GLY A 192 18.95 11.89 -1.17
N GLY A 193 17.98 11.79 -2.08
CA GLY A 193 16.73 11.04 -1.86
C GLY A 193 15.48 11.86 -2.17
N THR A 194 14.42 11.59 -1.42
CA THR A 194 13.14 12.30 -1.46
C THR A 194 12.88 13.04 -0.15
N ASP A 195 12.00 14.04 -0.24
CA ASP A 195 11.54 14.80 0.91
C ASP A 195 10.05 14.52 1.16
N LEU A 196 9.59 14.76 2.38
CA LEU A 196 8.19 14.67 2.80
C LEU A 196 7.86 15.92 3.60
N LYS A 197 6.77 16.59 3.26
CA LYS A 197 6.23 17.69 4.08
C LYS A 197 5.50 17.14 5.30
N TYR A 198 4.72 16.08 5.13
CA TYR A 198 3.95 15.45 6.21
C TYR A 198 4.63 14.15 6.66
N GLY A 199 5.88 14.26 7.09
CA GLY A 199 6.67 13.15 7.60
C GLY A 199 6.39 12.82 9.07
N ILE A 200 6.71 11.59 9.45
CA ILE A 200 6.65 11.08 10.82
C ILE A 200 8.00 10.49 11.22
N SER A 201 8.43 10.74 12.45
CA SER A 201 9.62 10.14 13.07
C SER A 201 9.34 9.89 14.55
N PHE A 202 10.23 9.21 15.26
CA PHE A 202 10.22 9.22 16.72
C PHE A 202 11.43 9.98 17.26
N GLU A 203 11.24 10.61 18.42
CA GLU A 203 12.28 11.31 19.16
C GLU A 203 12.26 10.82 20.61
N GLU A 204 13.42 10.51 21.17
CA GLU A 204 13.51 10.12 22.57
C GLU A 204 13.35 11.36 23.46
N LYS A 205 12.34 11.34 24.34
CA LYS A 205 12.10 12.35 25.36
C LYS A 205 11.89 11.68 26.70
N ALA A 206 12.71 12.05 27.68
CA ALA A 206 12.68 11.49 29.04
C ALA A 206 12.67 9.94 29.08
N GLY A 207 13.46 9.30 28.22
CA GLY A 207 13.57 7.84 28.14
C GLY A 207 12.40 7.13 27.46
N LYS A 208 11.51 7.87 26.80
CA LYS A 208 10.39 7.33 26.00
C LYS A 208 10.49 7.84 24.57
N MET A 209 10.25 6.94 23.61
CA MET A 209 10.11 7.34 22.21
C MET A 209 8.75 8.00 22.02
N GLU A 210 8.75 9.27 21.60
CA GLU A 210 7.54 10.03 21.28
C GLU A 210 7.45 10.29 19.79
N LEU A 211 6.25 10.16 19.22
CA LEU A 211 6.03 10.46 17.82
C LEU A 211 6.20 11.95 17.55
N LYS A 212 7.01 12.28 16.55
CA LYS A 212 7.24 13.63 16.05
C LYS A 212 6.72 13.73 14.62
N LYS A 213 5.90 14.76 14.40
CA LYS A 213 5.37 15.13 13.09
C LYS A 213 6.20 16.28 12.52
N GLY A 214 6.47 16.28 11.23
CA GLY A 214 7.18 17.38 10.58
C GLY A 214 7.77 17.01 9.23
N SER A 215 8.47 17.96 8.62
CA SER A 215 9.14 17.72 7.34
C SER A 215 10.35 16.80 7.53
N LEU A 216 10.54 15.89 6.59
CA LEU A 216 11.68 14.98 6.54
C LEU A 216 12.37 15.10 5.19
N TYR A 217 13.69 15.07 5.20
CA TYR A 217 14.50 15.37 4.03
C TYR A 217 15.49 14.24 3.71
N GLN A 218 15.82 14.11 2.43
CA GLN A 218 16.88 13.23 1.91
C GLN A 218 16.66 11.75 2.25
N ILE A 219 15.41 11.29 2.25
CA ILE A 219 15.02 9.91 2.53
C ILE A 219 15.41 9.05 1.32
N PRO A 220 16.14 7.93 1.49
CA PRO A 220 16.44 7.03 0.39
C PRO A 220 15.15 6.59 -0.30
N LEU A 221 15.08 6.79 -1.62
CA LEU A 221 13.91 6.43 -2.41
C LEU A 221 14.22 5.18 -3.22
N PHE A 222 13.35 4.19 -3.12
CA PHE A 222 13.43 2.95 -3.89
C PHE A 222 12.16 2.78 -4.71
N TYR A 223 12.20 1.84 -5.65
CA TYR A 223 11.00 1.38 -6.31
C TYR A 223 10.63 -0.06 -6.01
N LEU A 224 9.32 -0.30 -6.06
CA LEU A 224 8.73 -1.63 -6.10
C LEU A 224 8.13 -1.84 -7.49
N ALA A 225 8.40 -2.99 -8.10
CA ALA A 225 7.91 -3.32 -9.44
C ALA A 225 7.20 -4.67 -9.42
N LEU A 226 6.02 -4.69 -10.02
CA LEU A 226 5.08 -5.79 -10.19
C LEU A 226 4.30 -5.52 -11.48
N SER A 227 4.06 -6.57 -12.26
CA SER A 227 3.16 -6.48 -13.41
C SER A 227 1.69 -6.52 -12.98
N GLU A 228 0.78 -6.07 -13.85
CA GLU A 228 -0.67 -6.20 -13.60
C GLU A 228 -1.10 -7.66 -13.37
N GLU A 229 -0.45 -8.61 -14.04
CA GLU A 229 -0.70 -10.04 -13.88
C GLU A 229 -0.29 -10.52 -12.49
N GLU A 230 0.88 -10.10 -12.00
CA GLU A 230 1.34 -10.44 -10.66
C GLU A 230 0.46 -9.82 -9.57
N ILE A 231 -0.02 -8.59 -9.77
CA ILE A 231 -0.97 -7.94 -8.84
C ILE A 231 -2.26 -8.76 -8.77
N LYS A 232 -2.87 -9.07 -9.93
CA LYS A 232 -4.10 -9.89 -9.99
C LYS A 232 -3.88 -11.26 -9.37
N LYS A 233 -2.75 -11.91 -9.67
CA LYS A 233 -2.41 -13.23 -9.12
C LYS A 233 -2.29 -13.18 -7.60
N THR A 234 -1.58 -12.19 -7.07
CA THR A 234 -1.32 -12.05 -5.63
C THR A 234 -2.58 -11.66 -4.85
N LEU A 235 -3.44 -10.82 -5.42
CA LEU A 235 -4.75 -10.51 -4.84
C LEU A 235 -5.60 -11.78 -4.67
N ASN A 236 -5.66 -12.61 -5.70
CA ASN A 236 -6.47 -13.82 -5.74
C ASN A 236 -5.85 -14.99 -4.95
N ASP A 237 -4.53 -15.01 -4.79
CA ASP A 237 -3.79 -16.04 -4.07
C ASP A 237 -2.81 -15.41 -3.06
N PRO A 238 -3.22 -15.28 -1.79
CA PRO A 238 -2.40 -14.68 -0.73
C PRO A 238 -1.10 -15.44 -0.47
N SER A 239 -1.01 -16.72 -0.86
CA SER A 239 0.22 -17.50 -0.68
C SER A 239 1.38 -16.95 -1.53
N GLN A 240 1.09 -16.15 -2.56
CA GLN A 240 2.10 -15.47 -3.37
C GLN A 240 2.77 -14.29 -2.63
N GLU A 241 2.17 -13.75 -1.57
CA GLU A 241 2.67 -12.55 -0.88
C GLU A 241 4.11 -12.72 -0.37
N LYS A 242 4.46 -13.90 0.16
CA LYS A 242 5.83 -14.20 0.63
C LYS A 242 6.85 -14.17 -0.51
N LYS A 243 6.47 -14.69 -1.68
CA LYS A 243 7.33 -14.65 -2.88
C LYS A 243 7.51 -13.21 -3.36
N VAL A 244 6.42 -12.44 -3.42
CA VAL A 244 6.45 -11.02 -3.82
C VAL A 244 7.33 -10.22 -2.87
N PHE A 245 7.19 -10.43 -1.56
CA PHE A 245 8.06 -9.79 -0.57
C PHE A 245 9.54 -10.14 -0.77
N GLY A 246 9.87 -11.41 -1.01
CA GLY A 246 11.24 -11.81 -1.35
C GLY A 246 11.79 -11.07 -2.58
N ASN A 247 10.97 -10.90 -3.62
CA ASN A 247 11.34 -10.11 -4.80
C ASN A 247 11.57 -8.63 -4.46
N PHE A 248 10.77 -8.05 -3.55
CA PHE A 248 10.97 -6.67 -3.08
C PHE A 248 12.29 -6.51 -2.35
N VAL A 249 12.64 -7.45 -1.46
CA VAL A 249 13.92 -7.43 -0.73
C VAL A 249 15.09 -7.52 -1.70
N GLU A 250 15.06 -8.48 -2.65
CA GLU A 250 16.13 -8.62 -3.65
C GLU A 250 16.25 -7.39 -4.56
N SER A 251 15.13 -6.80 -4.95
CA SER A 251 15.11 -5.54 -5.71
C SER A 251 15.74 -4.39 -4.91
N ALA A 252 15.37 -4.23 -3.64
CA ALA A 252 15.93 -3.20 -2.76
C ALA A 252 17.44 -3.41 -2.54
N LYS A 253 17.90 -4.64 -2.32
CA LYS A 253 19.34 -4.96 -2.20
C LYS A 253 20.13 -4.56 -3.46
N LYS A 254 19.58 -4.81 -4.65
CA LYS A 254 20.19 -4.38 -5.92
C LYS A 254 20.24 -2.86 -6.04
N GLN A 255 19.14 -2.18 -5.72
CA GLN A 255 19.05 -0.72 -5.76
C GLN A 255 20.00 -0.05 -4.76
N ILE A 256 20.19 -0.61 -3.56
CA ILE A 256 21.19 -0.09 -2.59
C ILE A 256 22.58 -0.07 -3.21
N LYS A 257 22.98 -1.15 -3.89
CA LYS A 257 24.28 -1.24 -4.57
C LYS A 257 24.38 -0.23 -5.71
N GLU A 258 23.34 -0.13 -6.55
CA GLU A 258 23.28 0.79 -7.68
C GLU A 258 23.34 2.26 -7.23
N ILE A 259 22.53 2.64 -6.24
CA ILE A 259 22.53 3.99 -5.68
C ILE A 259 23.87 4.30 -5.01
N GLY A 260 24.40 3.35 -4.21
CA GLY A 260 25.65 3.50 -3.48
C GLY A 260 26.90 3.62 -4.37
N ALA A 261 26.87 3.05 -5.58
CA ALA A 261 27.94 3.16 -6.56
C ALA A 261 28.00 4.55 -7.24
N GLY A 262 26.91 5.33 -7.20
CA GLY A 262 26.86 6.67 -7.79
C GLY A 262 27.36 7.79 -6.86
N PRO A 263 27.24 9.06 -7.28
CA PRO A 263 27.65 10.23 -6.50
C PRO A 263 26.66 10.55 -5.37
N ALA A 264 26.40 9.59 -4.49
CA ALA A 264 25.46 9.73 -3.38
C ALA A 264 26.00 10.64 -2.28
N HIS A 265 25.14 11.55 -1.80
CA HIS A 265 25.41 12.41 -0.66
C HIS A 265 25.79 11.59 0.60
N PRO A 266 26.71 12.05 1.49
CA PRO A 266 27.15 11.27 2.65
C PRO A 266 26.02 10.79 3.57
N LYS A 267 25.02 11.64 3.81
CA LYS A 267 23.83 11.29 4.61
C LYS A 267 22.95 10.23 3.94
N LEU A 268 22.93 10.19 2.60
CA LEU A 268 22.25 9.12 1.88
C LEU A 268 23.02 7.80 2.05
N ARG A 269 24.35 7.81 1.95
CA ARG A 269 25.18 6.60 2.15
C ARG A 269 24.97 5.96 3.52
N SER A 270 24.99 6.73 4.60
CA SER A 270 24.76 6.18 5.94
C SER A 270 23.37 5.57 6.10
N ARG A 271 22.34 6.15 5.45
CA ARG A 271 20.99 5.59 5.43
C ARG A 271 20.89 4.33 4.58
N LEU A 272 21.60 4.26 3.44
CA LEU A 272 21.69 3.05 2.61
C LEU A 272 22.39 1.91 3.35
N GLU A 273 23.48 2.19 4.07
CA GLU A 273 24.18 1.21 4.91
C GLU A 273 23.28 0.69 6.03
N PHE A 274 22.58 1.60 6.72
CA PHE A 274 21.61 1.22 7.74
C PHE A 274 20.50 0.33 7.17
N PHE A 275 19.88 0.73 6.05
CA PHE A 275 18.83 -0.07 5.42
C PHE A 275 19.36 -1.41 4.91
N GLY A 276 20.58 -1.45 4.34
CA GLY A 276 21.24 -2.69 3.96
C GLY A 276 21.36 -3.65 5.15
N SER A 277 21.78 -3.14 6.32
CA SER A 277 21.88 -3.94 7.56
C SER A 277 20.53 -4.47 8.06
N VAL A 278 19.43 -3.78 7.74
CA VAL A 278 18.07 -4.24 8.01
C VAL A 278 17.71 -5.37 7.05
N LEU A 279 17.95 -5.21 5.75
CA LEU A 279 17.63 -6.21 4.73
C LEU A 279 18.44 -7.52 4.85
N GLU A 280 19.61 -7.49 5.48
CA GLU A 280 20.39 -8.72 5.77
C GLU A 280 19.83 -9.56 6.91
N LYS A 281 18.89 -9.03 7.70
CA LYS A 281 18.22 -9.75 8.80
C LYS A 281 16.87 -10.35 8.41
N LEU A 282 16.37 -10.02 7.22
CA LEU A 282 15.11 -10.50 6.63
C LEU A 282 15.35 -11.75 5.80
#